data_AF-A0A2G9RRF9-F1
#
_entry.id   AF-A0A2G9RRF9-F1
#
_cell.length_a   1.000
_cell.length_b   1.000
_cell.length_c   1.000
_cell.angle_alpha   90.00
_cell.angle_beta   90.00
_cell.angle_gamma   90.00
#
_symmetry.space_group_name_H-M   'P 1'
#
loop_
_entity.id
_entity.type
_entity.pdbx_description
1 polymer ?
#
loop_
_entity_poly.entity_id
_entity_poly.type
_entity_poly.pdbx_seq_one_letter_code
_entity_poly.pdbx_strand_id
1 'polypeptide(L)'
;MCLCVCVYSGPASCLPADKMAAESRVLSYTVYKWSSFSSSYLPENILFDKPNDQSSRWSSESNYPPQYLILKVERPAIVQSITFGKYEKTHVCNLKKFKVFGGMNEENMTELLSRY
;
A
#
# COMPACT_ATOMS: atom_id res chain seq x y z
N MET A 1 -5.18 -8.01 11.84
CA MET A 1 -4.26 -6.98 11.32
C MET A 1 -4.89 -6.44 10.05
N CYS A 2 -5.64 -5.33 10.13
CA CYS A 2 -6.10 -4.64 8.93
C CYS A 2 -4.95 -3.76 8.50
N LEU A 3 -4.33 -4.02 7.36
CA LEU A 3 -3.46 -3.05 6.71
C LEU A 3 -4.38 -2.16 5.89
N CYS A 4 -4.52 -0.89 6.26
CA CYS A 4 -4.98 0.14 5.36
C CYS A 4 -3.76 0.56 4.53
N VAL A 5 -3.73 0.22 3.23
CA VAL A 5 -2.77 0.80 2.30
C VAL A 5 -3.44 2.03 1.71
N CYS A 6 -2.90 3.20 2.02
CA CYS A 6 -3.38 4.45 1.42
C CYS A 6 -2.54 4.79 0.19
N VAL A 7 -3.17 5.31 -0.86
CA VAL A 7 -2.46 5.81 -2.04
C VAL A 7 -2.86 7.25 -2.30
N TYR A 8 -1.90 8.19 -2.20
CA TYR A 8 -2.11 9.60 -2.57
C TYR A 8 -1.94 9.87 -4.06
N SER A 9 -2.79 10.75 -4.59
CA SER A 9 -2.63 11.39 -5.89
C SER A 9 -2.81 12.92 -5.76
N GLY A 10 -1.85 13.72 -6.22
CA GLY A 10 -2.07 15.17 -6.40
C GLY A 10 -2.95 15.49 -7.63
N PRO A 11 -3.25 16.76 -7.93
CA PRO A 11 -4.20 17.13 -9.00
C PRO A 11 -3.67 16.76 -10.39
N ALA A 12 -4.42 15.92 -11.13
CA ALA A 12 -4.19 15.64 -12.55
C ALA A 12 -5.17 16.44 -13.39
N SER A 13 -4.66 17.31 -14.26
CA SER A 13 -5.43 18.07 -15.24
C SER A 13 -6.10 17.13 -16.26
N CYS A 14 -7.40 17.30 -16.44
CA CYS A 14 -8.26 16.49 -17.30
C CYS A 14 -7.82 16.51 -18.77
N LEU A 15 -7.58 15.34 -19.37
CA LEU A 15 -7.47 15.15 -20.82
C LEU A 15 -8.64 14.29 -21.32
N PRO A 16 -9.13 14.51 -22.55
CA PRO A 16 -10.35 13.88 -23.06
C PRO A 16 -10.22 12.36 -23.23
N ALA A 17 -11.31 11.68 -22.90
CA ALA A 17 -11.43 10.24 -22.89
C ALA A 17 -11.66 9.70 -24.31
N ASP A 18 -10.59 9.42 -25.05
CA ASP A 18 -10.67 8.51 -26.19
C ASP A 18 -9.41 7.64 -26.29
N LYS A 19 -9.60 6.36 -26.00
CA LYS A 19 -8.71 5.23 -26.32
C LYS A 19 -7.21 5.42 -26.06
N MET A 20 -6.84 5.58 -24.80
CA MET A 20 -5.56 5.05 -24.33
C MET A 20 -5.85 3.72 -23.64
N ALA A 21 -5.46 2.61 -24.28
CA ALA A 21 -5.05 1.44 -23.51
C ALA A 21 -3.82 1.90 -22.71
N ALA A 22 -4.07 2.54 -21.57
CA ALA A 22 -3.02 3.05 -20.72
C ALA A 22 -2.22 1.84 -20.29
N GLU A 23 -0.99 1.73 -20.80
CA GLU A 23 -0.10 0.67 -20.37
C GLU A 23 0.01 0.74 -18.85
N SER A 24 -0.40 -0.36 -18.20
CA SER A 24 -0.29 -0.49 -16.76
C SER A 24 1.19 -0.51 -16.42
N ARG A 25 1.66 0.58 -15.82
CA ARG A 25 3.04 0.72 -15.36
C ARG A 25 3.09 0.65 -13.85
N VAL A 26 4.22 0.17 -13.33
CA VAL A 26 4.49 0.23 -11.90
C VAL A 26 4.57 1.70 -11.49
N LEU A 27 3.79 2.05 -10.47
CA LEU A 27 3.77 3.41 -9.91
C LEU A 27 4.84 3.51 -8.82
N SER A 28 5.79 4.43 -8.97
CA SER A 28 6.75 4.75 -7.91
C SER A 28 6.04 5.39 -6.73
N TYR A 29 6.34 4.90 -5.52
CA TYR A 29 5.75 5.41 -4.29
C TYR A 29 6.79 5.47 -3.17
N THR A 30 6.53 6.32 -2.19
CA THR A 30 7.26 6.41 -0.94
C THR A 30 6.34 6.04 0.23
N VAL A 31 6.89 5.46 1.29
CA VAL A 31 6.16 5.34 2.54
C VAL A 31 6.04 6.73 3.17
N TYR A 32 4.81 7.18 3.44
CA TYR A 32 4.51 8.53 3.91
C TYR A 32 4.20 8.58 5.41
N LYS A 33 3.31 7.70 5.88
CA LYS A 33 2.94 7.58 7.30
C LYS A 33 2.66 6.11 7.63
N TRP A 34 2.72 5.77 8.91
CA TRP A 34 2.40 4.45 9.41
C TRP A 34 1.85 4.56 10.83
N SER A 35 1.09 3.57 11.27
CA SER A 35 0.57 3.53 12.64
C SER A 35 1.64 3.20 13.67
N SER A 36 2.42 2.15 13.43
CA SER A 36 3.49 1.66 14.29
C SER A 36 4.39 0.70 13.50
N PHE A 37 5.53 0.32 14.05
CA PHE A 37 6.34 -0.78 13.54
C PHE A 37 7.04 -1.50 14.71
N SER A 38 7.36 -2.78 14.52
CA SER A 38 8.03 -3.60 15.52
C SER A 38 9.52 -3.73 15.21
N SER A 39 10.38 -3.36 16.16
CA SER A 39 11.83 -3.61 16.12
C SER A 39 12.48 -3.21 14.78
N SER A 40 13.00 -4.17 14.02
CA SER A 40 13.64 -3.97 12.72
C SER A 40 12.71 -4.16 11.51
N TYR A 41 11.41 -4.38 11.73
CA TYR A 41 10.40 -4.57 10.67
C TYR A 41 9.86 -3.22 10.18
N LEU A 42 10.76 -2.44 9.57
CA LEU A 42 10.51 -1.07 9.16
C LEU A 42 9.42 -0.96 8.08
N PRO A 43 8.64 0.13 8.06
CA PRO A 43 7.67 0.43 7.00
C PRO A 43 8.28 0.37 5.60
N GLU A 44 9.51 0.85 5.43
CA GLU A 44 10.23 0.91 4.15
C GLU A 44 10.59 -0.47 3.58
N ASN A 45 10.54 -1.52 4.39
CA ASN A 45 10.83 -2.87 3.92
C ASN A 45 9.84 -3.36 2.84
N ILE A 46 8.64 -2.75 2.72
CA ILE A 46 7.68 -3.09 1.67
C ILE A 46 8.15 -2.73 0.26
N LEU A 47 9.16 -1.86 0.15
CA LEU A 47 9.73 -1.41 -1.13
C LEU A 47 10.60 -2.50 -1.78
N PHE A 48 11.00 -3.51 -1.02
CA PHE A 48 11.91 -4.56 -1.45
C PHE A 48 11.22 -5.92 -1.49
N ASP A 49 11.14 -6.52 -2.67
CA ASP A 49 10.66 -7.90 -2.82
C ASP A 49 11.82 -8.90 -2.59
N LYS A 50 12.00 -9.28 -1.33
CA LYS A 50 13.02 -10.25 -0.90
C LYS A 50 12.35 -11.45 -0.21
N PRO A 51 11.75 -12.37 -0.97
CA PRO A 51 10.99 -13.49 -0.40
C PRO A 51 11.83 -14.46 0.44
N ASN A 52 13.16 -14.46 0.26
CA ASN A 52 14.10 -15.29 1.00
C ASN A 52 14.59 -14.65 2.32
N ASP A 53 14.19 -13.40 2.60
CA ASP A 53 14.57 -12.65 3.79
C ASP A 53 13.35 -12.41 4.69
N GLN A 54 13.27 -13.13 5.80
CA GLN A 54 12.16 -13.02 6.76
C GLN A 54 12.06 -11.62 7.40
N SER A 55 13.16 -10.86 7.40
CA SER A 55 13.20 -9.51 7.96
C SER A 55 12.68 -8.43 6.99
N SER A 56 12.61 -8.74 5.68
CA SER A 56 12.16 -7.83 4.61
C SER A 56 10.64 -7.69 4.59
N ARG A 57 10.08 -7.20 5.70
CA ARG A 57 8.67 -6.91 5.88
C ARG A 57 8.47 -5.74 6.83
N TRP A 58 7.34 -5.07 6.68
CA TRP A 58 6.78 -4.26 7.75
C TRP A 58 5.97 -5.14 8.70
N SER A 59 5.98 -4.80 9.98
CA SER A 59 5.08 -5.40 10.98
C SER A 59 4.72 -4.35 12.00
N SER A 60 3.44 -4.13 12.25
CA SER A 60 3.02 -3.24 13.32
C SER A 60 3.45 -3.78 14.68
N GLU A 61 3.62 -2.88 15.64
CA GLU A 61 4.00 -3.21 17.01
C GLU A 61 2.92 -4.02 17.72
N SER A 62 1.65 -3.77 17.39
CA SER A 62 0.51 -4.51 17.94
C SER A 62 -0.55 -4.82 16.88
N ASN A 63 -1.52 -5.67 17.24
CA ASN A 63 -2.68 -5.98 16.41
C ASN A 63 -3.92 -5.12 16.73
N TYR A 64 -3.82 -4.19 17.70
CA TYR A 64 -4.93 -3.32 18.08
C TYR A 64 -5.14 -2.25 17.01
N PRO A 65 -6.35 -2.10 16.44
CA PRO A 65 -6.62 -1.07 15.45
C PRO A 65 -6.55 0.34 16.06
N PRO A 66 -6.24 1.38 15.26
CA PRO A 66 -5.95 1.34 13.83
C PRO A 66 -4.49 0.93 13.53
N GLN A 67 -4.30 0.05 12.53
CA GLN A 67 -2.97 -0.26 11.98
C GLN A 67 -2.97 0.05 10.47
N TYR A 68 -1.95 0.72 9.96
CA TYR A 68 -1.94 1.19 8.57
C TYR A 68 -0.55 1.56 8.06
N LEU A 69 -0.43 1.56 6.73
CA LEU A 69 0.64 2.19 5.98
C LEU A 69 0.03 3.16 4.97
N ILE A 70 0.49 4.39 4.98
CA ILE A 70 0.09 5.40 4.02
C ILE A 70 1.21 5.55 2.99
N LEU A 71 0.90 5.28 1.72
CA LEU A 71 1.84 5.38 0.60
C LEU A 71 1.53 6.62 -0.23
N LYS A 72 2.58 7.37 -0.58
CA LYS A 72 2.47 8.53 -1.43
C LYS A 72 3.07 8.21 -2.79
N VAL A 73 2.26 8.24 -3.84
CA VAL A 73 2.75 8.06 -5.21
C VAL A 73 3.41 9.37 -5.64
N GLU A 74 4.56 9.26 -6.33
CA GLU A 74 5.35 10.43 -6.73
C GLU A 74 4.57 11.39 -7.63
N ARG A 75 3.74 10.84 -8.51
CA ARG A 75 2.89 11.59 -9.44
C ARG A 75 1.45 11.09 -9.35
N PRO A 76 0.46 11.97 -9.53
CA PRO A 76 -0.93 11.56 -9.66
C PRO A 76 -1.11 10.47 -10.72
N ALA A 77 -1.80 9.40 -10.37
CA ALA A 77 -2.04 8.29 -11.28
C ALA A 77 -3.34 7.56 -10.95
N ILE A 78 -3.91 6.90 -11.95
CA ILE A 78 -5.05 5.99 -11.78
C ILE A 78 -4.50 4.66 -11.26
N VAL A 79 -4.77 4.35 -10.00
CA VAL A 79 -4.32 3.11 -9.37
C VAL A 79 -5.29 1.99 -9.76
N GLN A 80 -4.82 1.07 -10.59
CA GLN A 80 -5.64 -0.04 -11.10
C GLN A 80 -5.45 -1.35 -10.33
N SER A 81 -4.26 -1.57 -9.78
CA SER A 81 -3.91 -2.81 -9.07
C SER A 81 -2.97 -2.55 -7.92
N ILE A 82 -2.97 -3.48 -6.97
CA ILE A 82 -2.06 -3.52 -5.82
C ILE A 82 -1.55 -4.96 -5.69
N THR A 83 -0.24 -5.11 -5.55
CA THR A 83 0.42 -6.40 -5.44
C THR A 83 1.05 -6.54 -4.06
N PHE A 84 0.83 -7.69 -3.41
CA PHE A 84 1.41 -8.01 -2.10
C PHE A 84 2.43 -9.13 -2.27
N GLY A 85 3.71 -8.81 -2.10
CA GLY A 85 4.79 -9.80 -1.99
C GLY A 85 4.60 -10.70 -0.77
N LYS A 86 5.20 -11.89 -0.79
CA LYS A 86 5.12 -12.87 0.31
C LYS A 86 6.49 -13.44 0.63
N TYR A 87 6.68 -13.82 1.88
CA TYR A 87 7.78 -14.70 2.27
C TYR A 87 7.62 -16.06 1.56
N GLU A 88 8.75 -16.72 1.28
CA GLU A 88 8.78 -18.02 0.59
C GLU A 88 7.89 -19.08 1.28
N LYS A 89 7.80 -19.02 2.61
CA LYS A 89 6.98 -19.92 3.43
C LYS A 89 5.76 -19.21 4.00
N THR A 90 4.68 -19.96 4.23
CA THR A 90 3.48 -19.46 4.91
C THR A 90 3.84 -18.89 6.29
N HIS A 91 3.43 -17.64 6.54
CA HIS A 91 3.74 -16.94 7.77
C HIS A 91 2.46 -16.48 8.50
N VAL A 92 2.45 -16.57 9.82
CA VAL A 92 1.28 -16.23 10.68
C VAL A 92 0.88 -14.76 10.56
N CYS A 93 1.83 -13.89 10.24
CA CYS A 93 1.56 -12.45 10.06
C CYS A 93 0.94 -12.09 8.70
N ASN A 94 0.70 -13.07 7.82
CA ASN A 94 0.06 -12.79 6.54
C ASN A 94 -1.35 -12.24 6.75
N LEU A 95 -1.70 -11.21 5.97
CA LEU A 95 -2.99 -10.55 6.06
C LEU A 95 -4.08 -11.49 5.53
N LYS A 96 -4.93 -11.98 6.44
CA LYS A 96 -6.16 -12.69 6.07
C LYS A 96 -7.26 -11.73 5.62
N LYS A 97 -7.30 -10.54 6.24
CA LYS A 97 -8.29 -9.49 5.99
C LYS A 97 -7.59 -8.15 5.88
N PHE A 98 -7.94 -7.35 4.88
CA PHE A 98 -7.36 -6.02 4.69
C PHE A 98 -8.30 -5.14 3.86
N LYS A 99 -8.03 -3.83 3.91
CA LYS A 99 -8.74 -2.82 3.13
C LYS A 99 -7.73 -1.90 2.47
N VAL A 100 -8.01 -1.44 1.27
CA VAL A 100 -7.21 -0.43 0.57
C VAL A 100 -8.07 0.79 0.39
N PHE A 101 -7.53 1.92 0.78
CA PHE A 101 -8.18 3.22 0.63
C PHE A 101 -7.31 4.08 -0.27
N GLY A 102 -7.92 5.01 -1.00
CA GLY A 102 -7.17 5.92 -1.86
C GLY A 102 -7.91 7.22 -2.04
N GLY A 103 -7.15 8.28 -2.27
CA GLY A 103 -7.70 9.62 -2.37
C GLY A 103 -6.61 10.63 -2.68
N MET A 104 -7.04 11.85 -2.93
CA MET A 104 -6.12 12.94 -3.21
C MET A 104 -5.47 13.48 -1.93
N ASN A 105 -6.19 13.36 -0.81
CA ASN A 105 -5.87 13.91 0.51
C ASN A 105 -5.94 12.81 1.59
N GLU A 106 -5.34 13.05 2.76
CA GLU A 106 -5.24 12.03 3.82
C GLU A 106 -6.59 11.79 4.49
N GLU A 107 -7.33 12.88 4.63
CA GLU A 107 -8.45 12.99 5.54
C GLU A 107 -9.71 12.39 4.93
N ASN A 108 -9.78 12.36 3.59
CA ASN A 108 -10.95 11.98 2.81
C ASN A 108 -10.58 10.94 1.75
N MET A 109 -10.26 9.73 2.20
CA MET A 109 -10.00 8.60 1.30
C MET A 109 -11.26 7.76 1.06
N THR A 110 -11.37 7.22 -0.14
CA THR A 110 -12.44 6.28 -0.53
C THR A 110 -11.94 4.84 -0.43
N GLU A 111 -12.78 3.92 0.03
CA GLU A 111 -12.48 2.48 0.02
C GLU A 111 -12.39 1.98 -1.44
N LEU A 112 -11.23 1.47 -1.85
CA LEU A 112 -10.97 0.96 -3.20
C LEU A 112 -11.08 -0.56 -3.28
N LEU A 113 -10.71 -1.25 -2.20
CA LEU A 113 -10.70 -2.71 -2.13
C LEU A 113 -10.93 -3.15 -0.69
N SER A 114 -11.75 -4.19 -0.51
CA SER A 114 -11.89 -4.88 0.76
C SER A 114 -11.81 -6.39 0.55
N ARG A 115 -11.02 -7.06 1.39
CA ARG A 115 -10.84 -8.51 1.43
C ARG A 115 -11.09 -9.00 2.86
N TYR A 116 -12.05 -9.92 3.00
CA TYR A 116 -12.58 -10.41 4.28
C TYR A 116 -12.28 -11.90 4.52
#